data_AF-A0AAP8QHT4-F1
#
_entry.id   AF-A0AAP8QHT4-F1
#
_cell.length_a   1.000
_cell.length_b   1.000
_cell.length_c   1.000
_cell.angle_alpha   90.00
_cell.angle_beta   90.00
_cell.angle_gamma   90.00
#
_symmetry.space_group_name_H-M   'P 1'
#
loop_
_entity.id
_entity.type
_entity.pdbx_description
1 polymer ?
#
loop_
_entity_poly.entity_id
_entity_poly.type
_entity_poly.pdbx_seq_one_letter_code
_entity_poly.pdbx_strand_id
1 'polypeptide(L)'
;MLSYKDKVENFKQEIRNSDYQTYKSTNKTGRLLGTMYIKNKMDYGFHLYYIHEPSETDPLAGKNGTVSEMYYDLRNKKFWIKRNLKEVRFSIRNVDSIFPKDYDQRNEIFDLVSTPANRGLYNAAFSFLGAMGEERFEMFGRFYHRLITEYSYFELLYKAGIQIDSYTHVANPNGRTPIEVLGLSKTQWKMVMKYNISIKEFKEIKNDSADNKMINHLFYIKTLEDEFGIDKLKSFFDNEFGHIYDKHTYRSALRIAEQYNLPIKKFIKYIYFECDVSQGLQANTALDQYADYIRMTTEMGYERFERYPKFLRTAHDIASRNYRIKLNEIEMKEWESSYENNKHFEYAYQGYRIFPPKEPSDLIKEGNVLGHCVGSYVNKVRKGISAILFLRERDDIEAPLVTIEVIENRIAQARGKMNYPPTQKQNEIIKKFAEKFGLAI
;
A
#
# COMPACT_ATOMS: atom_id res chain seq x y z
N MET A 1 56.80 15.94 42.71
CA MET A 1 55.62 15.41 41.98
C MET A 1 54.37 15.79 42.77
N LEU A 2 53.33 16.32 42.11
CA LEU A 2 52.03 16.57 42.74
C LEU A 2 51.45 15.27 43.33
N SER A 3 50.81 15.35 44.50
CA SER A 3 50.10 14.20 45.05
C SER A 3 48.91 13.84 44.15
N TYR A 4 48.40 12.61 44.25
CA TYR A 4 47.21 12.21 43.48
C TYR A 4 46.01 13.11 43.77
N LYS A 5 45.83 13.54 45.03
CA LYS A 5 44.77 14.47 45.44
C LYS A 5 44.93 15.82 44.76
N ASP A 6 46.15 16.36 44.71
CA ASP A 6 46.43 17.65 44.06
C ASP A 6 46.22 17.57 42.55
N LYS A 7 46.56 16.44 41.91
CA LYS A 7 46.28 16.22 40.48
C LYS A 7 44.78 16.25 40.18
N VAL A 8 43.97 15.59 41.02
CA VAL A 8 42.51 15.56 40.85
C VAL A 8 41.91 16.95 41.09
N GLU A 9 42.40 17.70 42.07
CA GLU A 9 41.88 19.04 42.33
C GLU A 9 42.27 20.04 41.25
N ASN A 10 43.53 20.00 40.78
CA ASN A 10 43.98 20.81 39.64
C ASN A 10 43.12 20.51 38.39
N PHE A 11 42.81 19.25 38.12
CA PHE A 11 41.95 18.87 37.00
C PHE A 11 40.52 19.42 37.12
N LYS A 12 39.93 19.44 38.33
CA LYS A 12 38.63 20.08 38.55
C LYS A 12 38.69 21.58 38.28
N GLN A 13 39.75 22.26 38.73
CA GLN A 13 39.90 23.69 38.51
C GLN A 13 40.08 24.02 37.03
N GLU A 14 40.83 23.20 36.29
CA GLU A 14 40.95 23.32 34.83
C GLU A 14 39.57 23.23 34.15
N ILE A 15 38.75 22.25 34.53
CA ILE A 15 37.39 22.11 33.99
C ILE A 15 36.51 23.31 34.38
N ARG A 16 36.55 23.76 35.64
CA ARG A 16 35.76 24.91 36.12
C ARG A 16 36.12 26.22 35.42
N ASN A 17 37.39 26.40 35.05
CA ASN A 17 37.90 27.60 34.37
C ASN A 17 37.77 27.54 32.85
N SER A 18 37.27 26.44 32.29
CA SER A 18 37.00 26.32 30.87
C SER A 18 35.80 27.17 30.43
N ASP A 19 35.66 27.37 29.13
CA ASP A 19 34.51 27.99 28.47
C ASP A 19 33.41 26.97 28.12
N TYR A 20 33.47 25.75 28.69
CA TYR A 20 32.51 24.70 28.39
C TYR A 20 31.08 25.11 28.74
N GLN A 21 30.14 24.70 27.90
CA GLN A 21 28.72 24.82 28.21
C GLN A 21 28.41 24.00 29.47
N THR A 22 27.76 24.61 30.46
CA THR A 22 27.49 23.98 31.76
C THR A 22 26.02 23.73 32.02
N TYR A 23 25.72 22.76 32.88
CA TYR A 23 24.40 22.55 33.46
C TYR A 23 24.51 22.24 34.94
N LYS A 24 23.72 22.94 35.76
CA LYS A 24 23.73 22.81 37.22
C LYS A 24 22.63 21.86 37.66
N SER A 25 23.02 20.75 38.28
CA SER A 25 22.10 19.76 38.84
C SER A 25 21.75 20.14 40.27
N THR A 26 20.47 20.35 40.56
CA THR A 26 19.97 20.68 41.91
C THR A 26 19.03 19.60 42.42
N ASN A 27 18.92 19.46 43.75
CA ASN A 27 17.87 18.66 44.34
C ASN A 27 16.53 19.42 44.38
N LYS A 28 15.45 18.78 44.87
CA LYS A 28 14.12 19.39 45.03
C LYS A 28 14.08 20.63 45.94
N THR A 29 15.10 20.84 46.78
CA THR A 29 15.21 22.00 47.67
C THR A 29 16.08 23.11 47.06
N GLY A 30 16.47 23.00 45.79
CA GLY A 30 17.33 23.97 45.09
C GLY A 30 18.82 23.90 45.46
N ARG A 31 19.24 22.93 46.28
CA ARG A 31 20.66 22.73 46.63
C ARG A 31 21.40 22.14 45.45
N LEU A 32 22.52 22.75 45.07
CA LEU A 32 23.43 22.24 44.04
C LEU A 32 24.01 20.88 44.45
N LEU A 33 23.83 19.88 43.61
CA LEU A 33 24.38 18.53 43.74
C LEU A 33 25.66 18.36 42.92
N GLY A 34 25.76 19.06 41.80
CA GLY A 34 26.93 19.03 40.93
C GLY A 34 26.72 19.83 39.68
N THR A 35 27.79 19.99 38.91
CA THR A 35 27.78 20.72 37.63
C THR A 35 28.32 19.82 36.52
N MET A 36 27.56 19.72 35.44
CA MET A 36 27.97 19.09 34.20
C MET A 36 28.65 20.11 33.29
N TYR A 37 29.71 19.70 32.60
CA TYR A 37 30.47 20.51 31.65
C TYR A 37 30.60 19.75 30.33
N ILE A 38 30.12 20.34 29.24
CA ILE A 38 30.15 19.71 27.92
C ILE A 38 31.46 20.05 27.22
N LYS A 39 32.37 19.06 27.16
CA LYS A 39 33.65 19.20 26.48
C LYS A 39 33.50 19.19 24.96
N ASN A 40 32.72 18.25 24.45
CA ASN A 40 32.50 18.11 23.02
C ASN A 40 31.15 17.44 22.73
N LYS A 41 30.51 17.83 21.62
CA LYS A 41 29.29 17.22 21.10
C LYS A 41 29.57 16.71 19.70
N MET A 42 29.20 15.47 19.45
CA MET A 42 29.36 14.79 18.16
C MET A 42 27.96 14.40 17.67
N ASP A 43 27.77 14.31 16.36
CA ASP A 43 26.47 13.92 15.82
C ASP A 43 26.06 12.50 16.26
N TYR A 44 26.99 11.70 16.76
CA TYR A 44 26.78 10.32 17.22
C TYR A 44 27.19 10.13 18.70
N GLY A 45 27.36 11.21 19.47
CA GLY A 45 27.85 11.06 20.83
C GLY A 45 28.25 12.36 21.52
N PHE A 46 28.91 12.24 22.66
CA PHE A 46 29.35 13.38 23.45
C PHE A 46 30.55 13.02 24.34
N HIS A 47 31.26 14.05 24.78
CA HIS A 47 32.28 13.98 25.81
C HIS A 47 31.96 15.04 26.85
N LEU A 48 31.77 14.62 28.09
CA LEU A 48 31.40 15.52 29.18
C LEU A 48 32.14 15.20 30.48
N TYR A 49 32.11 16.19 31.37
CA TYR A 49 32.52 16.09 32.76
C TYR A 49 31.33 16.30 33.68
N TYR A 50 31.34 15.67 34.84
CA TYR A 50 30.43 15.97 35.94
C TYR A 50 31.20 16.07 37.24
N ILE A 51 31.12 17.23 37.90
CA ILE A 51 31.76 17.49 39.18
C ILE A 51 30.67 17.53 40.24
N HIS A 52 30.69 16.58 41.16
CA HIS A 52 29.81 16.60 42.32
C HIS A 52 30.27 17.67 43.31
N GLU A 53 29.30 18.35 43.93
CA GLU A 53 29.58 19.20 45.07
C GLU A 53 30.00 18.36 46.28
N PRO A 54 30.99 18.80 47.08
CA PRO A 54 31.43 18.08 48.26
C PRO A 54 30.28 17.74 49.21
N SER A 55 30.30 16.49 49.73
CA SER A 55 29.28 16.03 50.66
C SER A 55 29.85 14.98 51.62
N GLU A 56 29.53 15.11 52.91
CA GLU A 56 29.89 14.12 53.92
C GLU A 56 28.96 12.91 53.93
N THR A 57 27.74 13.07 53.41
CA THR A 57 26.67 12.07 53.48
C THR A 57 26.44 11.35 52.14
N ASP A 58 26.87 11.93 51.02
CA ASP A 58 26.76 11.31 49.70
C ASP A 58 28.10 10.62 49.31
N PRO A 59 28.14 9.27 49.28
CA PRO A 59 29.35 8.53 48.95
C PRO A 59 29.84 8.74 47.51
N LEU A 60 28.96 9.12 46.56
CA LEU A 60 29.35 9.39 45.18
C LEU A 60 30.06 10.74 45.06
N ALA A 61 29.57 11.74 45.78
CA ALA A 61 30.19 13.05 45.86
C ALA A 61 31.51 13.02 46.65
N GLY A 62 31.50 12.35 47.81
CA GLY A 62 32.62 12.30 48.73
C GLY A 62 32.98 13.68 49.33
N LYS A 63 33.83 13.65 50.37
CA LYS A 63 34.17 14.85 51.17
C LYS A 63 34.83 15.98 50.39
N ASN A 64 35.45 15.69 49.24
CA ASN A 64 36.16 16.68 48.43
C ASN A 64 35.48 16.93 47.07
N GLY A 65 34.30 16.37 46.83
CA GLY A 65 33.68 16.34 45.51
C GLY A 65 34.40 15.39 44.55
N THR A 66 33.63 14.67 43.74
CA THR A 66 34.14 13.69 42.77
C THR A 66 33.98 14.24 41.36
N VAL A 67 35.03 14.17 40.56
CA VAL A 67 34.97 14.45 39.12
C VAL A 67 34.83 13.14 38.35
N SER A 68 33.83 13.08 37.48
CA SER A 68 33.66 12.00 36.51
C SER A 68 33.80 12.56 35.10
N GLU A 69 34.47 11.83 34.23
CA GLU A 69 34.60 12.10 32.79
C GLU A 69 33.94 10.95 32.04
N MET A 70 33.09 11.27 31.06
CA MET A 70 32.42 10.28 30.22
C MET A 70 32.66 10.60 28.76
N TYR A 71 33.12 9.60 28.02
CA TYR A 71 33.15 9.61 26.56
C TYR A 71 32.13 8.61 26.05
N TYR A 72 31.31 9.03 25.10
CA TYR A 72 30.22 8.25 24.56
C TYR A 72 30.16 8.43 23.05
N ASP A 73 30.49 7.40 22.29
CA ASP A 73 30.42 7.34 20.83
C ASP A 73 29.53 6.15 20.43
N LEU A 74 28.30 6.47 20.08
CA LEU A 74 27.25 5.51 19.78
C LEU A 74 27.53 4.73 18.50
N ARG A 75 28.08 5.42 17.49
CA ARG A 75 28.34 4.85 16.15
C ARG A 75 29.46 3.82 16.18
N ASN A 76 30.56 4.14 16.84
CA ASN A 76 31.73 3.27 16.90
C ASN A 76 31.70 2.35 18.14
N LYS A 77 30.64 2.41 18.95
CA LYS A 77 30.52 1.70 20.23
C LYS A 77 31.72 1.93 21.16
N LYS A 78 32.29 3.15 21.12
CA LYS A 78 33.44 3.51 21.93
C LYS A 78 32.98 4.32 23.12
N PHE A 79 33.11 3.76 24.31
CA PHE A 79 32.65 4.41 25.54
C PHE A 79 33.55 4.05 26.71
N TRP A 80 33.69 4.99 27.65
CA TRP A 80 34.41 4.78 28.89
C TRP A 80 34.03 5.86 29.91
N ILE A 81 34.26 5.57 31.19
CA ILE A 81 34.10 6.53 32.28
C ILE A 81 35.39 6.55 33.08
N LYS A 82 35.86 7.74 33.44
CA LYS A 82 36.90 7.93 34.47
C LYS A 82 36.31 8.64 35.67
N ARG A 83 36.73 8.24 36.86
CA ARG A 83 36.40 8.86 38.15
C ARG A 83 37.68 9.26 38.85
N ASN A 84 37.81 10.54 39.17
CA ASN A 84 39.03 11.12 39.74
C ASN A 84 40.27 10.66 38.93
N LEU A 85 40.22 10.77 37.60
CA LEU A 85 41.26 10.37 36.65
C LEU A 85 41.49 8.85 36.46
N LYS A 86 40.80 7.97 37.19
CA LYS A 86 40.92 6.51 37.05
C LYS A 86 39.74 5.92 36.29
N GLU A 87 40.00 5.01 35.36
CA GLU A 87 38.93 4.33 34.63
C GLU A 87 38.08 3.47 35.58
N VAL A 88 36.77 3.50 35.37
CA VAL A 88 35.80 2.66 36.09
C VAL A 88 34.93 1.94 35.08
N ARG A 89 34.37 0.78 35.48
CA ARG A 89 33.48 0.01 34.62
C ARG A 89 32.33 0.87 34.12
N PHE A 90 32.06 0.82 32.82
CA PHE A 90 30.85 1.38 32.23
C PHE A 90 29.64 0.53 32.63
N SER A 91 29.01 0.87 33.76
CA SER A 91 27.85 0.18 34.32
C SER A 91 26.69 1.16 34.48
N ILE A 92 25.45 0.66 34.49
CA ILE A 92 24.25 1.47 34.71
C ILE A 92 24.45 2.46 35.87
N ARG A 93 24.91 1.99 37.03
CA ARG A 93 25.16 2.83 38.22
C ARG A 93 26.19 3.92 37.98
N ASN A 94 27.29 3.61 37.29
CA ASN A 94 28.35 4.58 37.03
C ASN A 94 27.94 5.62 35.99
N VAL A 95 27.18 5.22 34.95
CA VAL A 95 26.61 6.16 33.98
C VAL A 95 25.60 7.06 34.70
N ASP A 96 24.67 6.49 35.47
CA ASP A 96 23.61 7.22 36.15
C ASP A 96 24.16 8.30 37.11
N SER A 97 25.28 8.01 37.78
CA SER A 97 25.92 8.96 38.69
C SER A 97 26.52 10.22 38.03
N ILE A 98 26.50 10.32 36.71
CA ILE A 98 27.04 11.47 35.95
C ILE A 98 25.91 12.39 35.47
N PHE A 99 24.67 11.91 35.50
CA PHE A 99 23.49 12.66 35.07
C PHE A 99 22.67 13.14 36.27
N PRO A 100 21.93 14.26 36.14
CA PRO A 100 21.01 14.69 37.18
C PRO A 100 19.95 13.62 37.43
N LYS A 101 19.53 13.48 38.70
CA LYS A 101 18.43 12.57 39.09
C LYS A 101 17.05 13.22 38.97
N ASP A 102 16.99 14.42 38.43
CA ASP A 102 15.75 15.15 38.17
C ASP A 102 15.28 14.83 36.76
N TYR A 103 14.34 13.88 36.65
CA TYR A 103 13.88 13.35 35.37
C TYR A 103 12.98 14.32 34.60
N ASP A 104 12.40 15.31 35.28
CA ASP A 104 11.61 16.38 34.65
C ASP A 104 12.46 17.20 33.66
N GLN A 105 13.78 17.26 33.86
CA GLN A 105 14.74 18.00 33.03
C GLN A 105 15.44 17.12 31.98
N ARG A 106 14.97 15.88 31.76
CA ARG A 106 15.58 14.93 30.80
C ARG A 106 15.72 15.50 29.39
N ASN A 107 14.67 16.16 28.90
CA ASN A 107 14.67 16.71 27.55
C ASN A 107 15.74 17.80 27.42
N GLU A 108 15.92 18.62 28.45
CA GLU A 108 16.96 19.65 28.47
C GLU A 108 18.37 19.03 28.42
N ILE A 109 18.58 17.94 29.17
CA ILE A 109 19.86 17.20 29.13
C ILE A 109 20.11 16.58 27.76
N PHE A 110 19.11 15.96 27.15
CA PHE A 110 19.23 15.39 25.81
C PHE A 110 19.54 16.47 24.78
N ASP A 111 18.86 17.61 24.82
CA ASP A 111 19.12 18.73 23.93
C ASP A 111 20.50 19.35 24.17
N LEU A 112 20.94 19.40 25.43
CA LEU A 112 22.24 19.91 25.83
C LEU A 112 23.40 19.08 25.25
N VAL A 113 23.28 17.74 25.25
CA VAL A 113 24.31 16.85 24.68
C VAL A 113 24.19 16.65 23.17
N SER A 114 23.12 17.17 22.56
CA SER A 114 22.87 17.07 21.12
C SER A 114 23.54 18.18 20.29
N THR A 115 23.82 17.85 19.03
CA THR A 115 24.14 18.78 17.95
C THR A 115 22.87 19.06 17.12
N PRO A 116 22.87 20.08 16.24
CA PRO A 116 21.76 20.28 15.30
C PRO A 116 21.45 19.04 14.44
N ALA A 117 22.46 18.21 14.11
CA ALA A 117 22.32 17.05 13.24
C ALA A 117 21.77 15.79 13.94
N ASN A 118 21.70 15.76 15.28
CA ASN A 118 21.13 14.65 16.04
C ASN A 118 20.09 15.09 17.08
N ARG A 119 19.61 16.33 16.99
CA ARG A 119 18.57 16.85 17.87
C ARG A 119 17.35 15.93 17.82
N GLY A 120 16.84 15.56 18.99
CA GLY A 120 15.71 14.64 19.13
C GLY A 120 16.06 13.15 19.11
N LEU A 121 17.30 12.75 18.76
CA LEU A 121 17.71 11.35 18.70
C LEU A 121 17.54 10.64 20.04
N TYR A 122 18.04 11.24 21.12
CA TYR A 122 17.98 10.63 22.45
C TYR A 122 16.55 10.55 22.97
N ASN A 123 15.72 11.56 22.69
CA ASN A 123 14.28 11.53 22.99
C ASN A 123 13.58 10.38 22.25
N ALA A 124 13.80 10.26 20.94
CA ALA A 124 13.20 9.21 20.13
C ALA A 124 13.66 7.81 20.57
N ALA A 125 14.95 7.65 20.88
CA ALA A 125 15.51 6.40 21.39
C ALA A 125 14.90 6.04 22.75
N PHE A 126 14.74 7.03 23.64
CA PHE A 126 14.14 6.82 24.96
C PHE A 126 12.69 6.37 24.84
N SER A 127 11.88 7.03 24.00
CA SER A 127 10.50 6.64 23.72
C SER A 127 10.41 5.24 23.10
N PHE A 128 11.29 4.90 22.16
CA PHE A 128 11.37 3.58 21.54
C PHE A 128 11.65 2.48 22.57
N LEU A 129 12.66 2.67 23.43
CA LEU A 129 12.97 1.73 24.51
C LEU A 129 11.83 1.64 25.55
N GLY A 130 11.20 2.77 25.86
CA GLY A 130 10.02 2.82 26.73
C GLY A 130 8.85 2.00 26.18
N ALA A 131 8.56 2.10 24.88
CA ALA A 131 7.49 1.34 24.22
C ALA A 131 7.74 -0.18 24.24
N MET A 132 9.00 -0.62 24.27
CA MET A 132 9.37 -2.03 24.45
C MET A 132 9.30 -2.49 25.92
N GLY A 133 8.93 -1.60 26.83
CA GLY A 133 8.87 -1.89 28.27
C GLY A 133 10.25 -1.94 28.94
N GLU A 134 11.29 -1.44 28.27
CA GLU A 134 12.66 -1.42 28.78
C GLU A 134 12.87 -0.26 29.77
N GLU A 135 12.30 0.92 29.51
CA GLU A 135 12.46 2.11 30.36
C GLU A 135 11.26 2.31 31.32
N ARG A 136 10.99 1.34 32.19
CA ARG A 136 9.92 1.42 33.22
C ARG A 136 10.20 2.40 34.35
N PHE A 137 11.48 2.67 34.60
CA PHE A 137 11.95 3.69 35.54
C PHE A 137 12.84 4.62 34.74
N GLU A 138 12.53 5.91 34.76
CA GLU A 138 13.27 6.92 34.04
C GLU A 138 14.69 6.97 34.63
N MET A 139 15.70 6.38 33.99
CA MET A 139 17.07 6.39 34.51
C MET A 139 18.05 6.64 33.35
N PHE A 140 18.79 7.75 33.40
CA PHE A 140 19.79 8.07 32.38
C PHE A 140 20.84 6.96 32.24
N GLY A 141 21.28 6.38 33.36
CA GLY A 141 22.29 5.33 33.32
C GLY A 141 21.83 4.06 32.62
N ARG A 142 20.55 3.71 32.77
CA ARG A 142 19.96 2.53 32.11
C ARG A 142 19.81 2.78 30.62
N PHE A 143 19.21 3.92 30.29
CA PHE A 143 19.00 4.37 28.92
C PHE A 143 20.30 4.40 28.11
N TYR A 144 21.31 5.19 28.54
CA TYR A 144 22.54 5.34 27.78
C TYR A 144 23.36 4.05 27.70
N HIS A 145 23.33 3.23 28.75
CA HIS A 145 23.98 1.92 28.74
C HIS A 145 23.36 1.02 27.67
N ARG A 146 22.05 0.83 27.68
CA ARG A 146 21.36 -0.02 26.69
C ARG A 146 21.48 0.52 25.27
N LEU A 147 21.33 1.84 25.11
CA LEU A 147 21.41 2.47 23.81
C LEU A 147 22.76 2.15 23.14
N ILE A 148 23.87 2.16 23.86
CA ILE A 148 25.18 1.86 23.27
C ILE A 148 25.50 0.37 23.17
N THR A 149 25.07 -0.45 24.15
CA THR A 149 25.43 -1.88 24.18
C THR A 149 24.54 -2.74 23.30
N GLU A 150 23.26 -2.40 23.20
CA GLU A 150 22.23 -3.24 22.56
C GLU A 150 21.58 -2.56 21.36
N TYR A 151 21.37 -1.23 21.42
CA TYR A 151 20.53 -0.51 20.45
C TYR A 151 21.29 0.55 19.64
N SER A 152 22.61 0.40 19.50
CA SER A 152 23.45 1.42 18.84
C SER A 152 23.04 1.74 17.39
N TYR A 153 22.45 0.75 16.70
CA TYR A 153 21.96 0.88 15.34
C TYR A 153 20.82 1.91 15.22
N PHE A 154 20.14 2.24 16.31
CA PHE A 154 19.11 3.26 16.36
C PHE A 154 19.62 4.61 15.82
N GLU A 155 20.89 4.94 16.08
CA GLU A 155 21.53 6.15 15.57
C GLU A 155 21.52 6.22 14.04
N LEU A 156 21.89 5.10 13.39
CA LEU A 156 21.94 5.01 11.93
C LEU A 156 20.55 5.11 11.32
N LEU A 157 19.57 4.42 11.91
CA LEU A 157 18.20 4.41 11.41
C LEU A 157 17.53 5.77 11.60
N TYR A 158 17.68 6.38 12.77
CA TYR A 158 17.14 7.71 13.07
C TYR A 158 17.69 8.76 12.09
N LYS A 159 19.01 8.78 11.87
CA LYS A 159 19.62 9.71 10.91
C LYS A 159 19.25 9.45 9.46
N ALA A 160 18.90 8.22 9.12
CA ALA A 160 18.37 7.89 7.81
C ALA A 160 16.89 8.28 7.64
N GLY A 161 16.26 8.83 8.68
CA GLY A 161 14.83 9.17 8.67
C GLY A 161 13.91 7.96 8.81
N ILE A 162 14.44 6.80 9.21
CA ILE A 162 13.66 5.57 9.37
C ILE A 162 13.08 5.53 10.78
N GLN A 163 11.76 5.56 10.88
CA GLN A 163 11.04 5.31 12.12
C GLN A 163 10.95 3.80 12.36
N ILE A 164 11.34 3.38 13.56
CA ILE A 164 11.27 1.98 13.98
C ILE A 164 10.42 1.83 15.23
N ASP A 165 9.82 0.65 15.37
CA ASP A 165 9.01 0.24 16.50
C ASP A 165 9.38 -1.17 16.97
N SER A 166 8.71 -1.66 18.01
CA SER A 166 8.95 -2.99 18.60
C SER A 166 8.73 -4.16 17.64
N TYR A 167 8.05 -3.93 16.51
CA TYR A 167 7.78 -4.95 15.49
C TYR A 167 8.74 -4.87 14.30
N THR A 168 9.61 -3.85 14.28
CA THR A 168 10.56 -3.66 13.19
C THR A 168 11.63 -4.74 13.25
N HIS A 169 11.78 -5.46 12.14
CA HIS A 169 12.80 -6.49 12.04
C HIS A 169 14.19 -5.87 11.88
N VAL A 170 15.11 -6.22 12.78
CA VAL A 170 16.52 -5.84 12.73
C VAL A 170 17.32 -7.10 12.41
N ALA A 171 17.82 -7.20 11.19
CA ALA A 171 18.55 -8.37 10.70
C ALA A 171 20.00 -8.41 11.24
N ASN A 172 20.66 -7.24 11.36
CA ASN A 172 22.02 -7.15 11.88
C ASN A 172 22.21 -5.92 12.79
N PRO A 173 22.05 -6.07 14.12
CA PRO A 173 22.25 -4.97 15.08
C PRO A 173 23.65 -4.35 15.08
N ASN A 174 24.64 -5.00 14.46
CA ASN A 174 26.02 -4.53 14.32
C ASN A 174 26.33 -3.97 12.92
N GLY A 175 25.33 -3.84 12.05
CA GLY A 175 25.48 -3.26 10.72
C GLY A 175 26.00 -1.82 10.78
N ARG A 176 26.82 -1.44 9.79
CA ARG A 176 27.43 -0.10 9.68
C ARG A 176 26.60 0.85 8.82
N THR A 177 25.58 0.34 8.15
CA THR A 177 24.63 1.11 7.33
C THR A 177 23.20 0.72 7.64
N PRO A 178 22.20 1.60 7.41
CA PRO A 178 20.78 1.24 7.57
C PRO A 178 20.37 -0.01 6.78
N ILE A 179 20.92 -0.18 5.58
CA ILE A 179 20.68 -1.34 4.71
C ILE A 179 21.15 -2.62 5.39
N GLU A 180 22.37 -2.62 5.94
CA GLU A 180 22.91 -3.78 6.67
C GLU A 180 22.08 -4.07 7.93
N VAL A 181 21.72 -3.02 8.69
CA VAL A 181 20.95 -3.16 9.93
C VAL A 181 19.60 -3.83 9.68
N LEU A 182 18.89 -3.38 8.63
CA LEU A 182 17.57 -3.89 8.27
C LEU A 182 17.63 -5.14 7.38
N GLY A 183 18.80 -5.51 6.86
CA GLY A 183 18.97 -6.66 5.98
C GLY A 183 18.39 -6.49 4.58
N LEU A 184 18.20 -5.25 4.13
CA LEU A 184 17.55 -4.92 2.86
C LEU A 184 18.50 -5.05 1.66
N SER A 185 17.94 -5.28 0.47
CA SER A 185 18.66 -5.07 -0.79
C SER A 185 18.81 -3.57 -1.09
N LYS A 186 19.76 -3.19 -1.96
CA LYS A 186 19.88 -1.80 -2.43
C LYS A 186 18.60 -1.34 -3.15
N THR A 187 17.89 -2.25 -3.79
CA THR A 187 16.64 -1.95 -4.51
C THR A 187 15.48 -1.76 -3.53
N GLN A 188 15.36 -2.60 -2.51
CA GLN A 188 14.40 -2.42 -1.41
C GLN A 188 14.63 -1.11 -0.67
N TRP A 189 15.88 -0.77 -0.37
CA TRP A 189 16.22 0.52 0.23
C TRP A 189 15.75 1.71 -0.63
N LYS A 190 15.93 1.64 -1.96
CA LYS A 190 15.39 2.66 -2.87
C LYS A 190 13.87 2.72 -2.82
N MET A 191 13.19 1.57 -2.71
CA MET A 191 11.72 1.53 -2.59
C MET A 191 11.23 2.22 -1.32
N VAL A 192 11.88 1.95 -0.19
CA VAL A 192 11.58 2.60 1.10
C VAL A 192 11.80 4.11 1.01
N MET A 193 12.99 4.53 0.58
CA MET A 193 13.36 5.96 0.63
C MET A 193 12.69 6.81 -0.45
N LYS A 194 12.47 6.27 -1.65
CA LYS A 194 11.94 7.05 -2.78
C LYS A 194 10.42 6.94 -2.91
N TYR A 195 9.85 5.78 -2.60
CA TYR A 195 8.43 5.49 -2.81
C TYR A 195 7.67 5.29 -1.49
N ASN A 196 8.32 5.55 -0.34
CA ASN A 196 7.74 5.45 1.00
C ASN A 196 7.09 4.08 1.28
N ILE A 197 7.68 3.00 0.73
CA ILE A 197 7.24 1.64 1.01
C ILE A 197 7.68 1.25 2.43
N SER A 198 6.78 0.64 3.18
CA SER A 198 7.05 0.19 4.54
C SER A 198 8.17 -0.85 4.55
N ILE A 199 9.17 -0.66 5.41
CA ILE A 199 10.25 -1.64 5.62
C ILE A 199 9.76 -3.01 6.08
N LYS A 200 8.56 -3.06 6.70
CA LYS A 200 7.98 -4.31 7.23
C LYS A 200 7.58 -5.29 6.13
N GLU A 201 7.37 -4.80 4.91
CA GLU A 201 7.02 -5.61 3.74
C GLU A 201 8.16 -6.53 3.27
N PHE A 202 9.41 -6.17 3.59
CA PHE A 202 10.60 -6.87 3.06
C PHE A 202 11.21 -7.87 4.04
N LYS A 203 10.52 -8.21 5.13
CA LYS A 203 11.10 -9.02 6.22
C LYS A 203 11.65 -10.36 5.70
N GLU A 204 12.97 -10.48 5.67
CA GLU A 204 13.72 -11.68 5.25
C GLU A 204 13.53 -12.09 3.77
N ILE A 205 12.88 -11.24 2.96
CA ILE A 205 12.65 -11.52 1.54
C ILE A 205 13.84 -11.01 0.73
N LYS A 206 14.55 -11.93 0.08
CA LYS A 206 15.64 -11.62 -0.85
C LYS A 206 15.32 -12.20 -2.22
N ASN A 207 14.86 -11.34 -3.12
CA ASN A 207 14.54 -11.70 -4.50
C ASN A 207 14.83 -10.52 -5.42
N ASP A 208 16.07 -10.42 -5.89
CA ASP A 208 16.52 -9.29 -6.72
C ASP A 208 15.72 -9.16 -8.03
N SER A 209 15.22 -10.26 -8.58
CA SER A 209 14.38 -10.25 -9.79
C SER A 209 13.02 -9.61 -9.50
N ALA A 210 12.36 -10.02 -8.41
CA ALA A 210 11.11 -9.43 -7.96
C ALA A 210 11.28 -7.96 -7.57
N ASP A 211 12.34 -7.63 -6.83
CA ASP A 211 12.68 -6.26 -6.45
C ASP A 211 12.82 -5.34 -7.69
N ASN A 212 13.53 -5.80 -8.72
CA ASN A 212 13.72 -5.05 -9.95
C ASN A 212 12.41 -4.90 -10.75
N LYS A 213 11.53 -5.90 -10.73
CA LYS A 213 10.19 -5.78 -11.34
C LYS A 213 9.33 -4.76 -10.59
N MET A 214 9.27 -4.88 -9.26
CA MET A 214 8.46 -4.00 -8.42
C MET A 214 8.91 -2.54 -8.57
N ILE A 215 10.22 -2.25 -8.48
CA ILE A 215 10.70 -0.87 -8.57
C ILE A 215 10.42 -0.22 -9.94
N ASN A 216 10.43 -1.00 -11.02
CA ASN A 216 10.08 -0.53 -12.35
C ASN A 216 8.59 -0.18 -12.46
N HIS A 217 7.73 -0.99 -11.84
CA HIS A 217 6.30 -0.68 -11.77
C HIS A 217 6.03 0.53 -10.87
N LEU A 218 6.66 0.63 -9.69
CA LEU A 218 6.53 1.79 -8.80
C LEU A 218 6.96 3.08 -9.50
N PHE A 219 8.02 3.03 -10.32
CA PHE A 219 8.39 4.18 -11.15
C PHE A 219 7.25 4.59 -12.10
N TYR A 220 6.63 3.64 -12.80
CA TYR A 220 5.50 3.93 -13.69
C TYR A 220 4.27 4.43 -12.91
N ILE A 221 3.96 3.84 -11.76
CA ILE A 221 2.89 4.34 -10.88
C ILE A 221 3.18 5.78 -10.48
N LYS A 222 4.41 6.11 -10.11
CA LYS A 222 4.76 7.48 -9.74
C LYS A 222 4.50 8.47 -10.89
N THR A 223 4.83 8.09 -12.13
CA THR A 223 4.51 8.95 -13.29
C THR A 223 3.00 9.16 -13.49
N LEU A 224 2.18 8.16 -13.13
CA LEU A 224 0.72 8.28 -13.19
C LEU A 224 0.16 9.08 -12.00
N GLU A 225 0.75 8.98 -10.81
CA GLU A 225 0.36 9.85 -9.69
C GLU A 225 0.57 11.32 -10.05
N ASP A 226 1.69 11.64 -10.70
CA ASP A 226 1.98 13.00 -11.15
C ASP A 226 1.04 13.44 -12.29
N GLU A 227 0.61 12.53 -13.17
CA GLU A 227 -0.37 12.78 -14.24
C GLU A 227 -1.79 13.03 -13.70
N PHE A 228 -2.23 12.23 -12.73
CA PHE A 228 -3.62 12.22 -12.24
C PHE A 228 -3.83 13.02 -10.94
N GLY A 229 -2.76 13.38 -10.24
CA GLY A 229 -2.81 14.12 -8.97
C GLY A 229 -3.34 13.30 -7.79
N ILE A 230 -3.20 11.96 -7.81
CA ILE A 230 -3.65 11.05 -6.75
C ILE A 230 -2.59 10.02 -6.39
N ASP A 231 -2.49 9.66 -5.11
CA ASP A 231 -1.52 8.70 -4.62
C ASP A 231 -2.04 7.25 -4.74
N LYS A 232 -1.22 6.37 -5.33
CA LYS A 232 -1.50 4.94 -5.58
C LYS A 232 -0.34 4.01 -5.27
N LEU A 233 0.87 4.50 -5.00
CA LEU A 233 2.06 3.69 -4.74
C LEU A 233 1.83 2.60 -3.70
N LYS A 234 1.30 2.95 -2.52
CA LYS A 234 1.05 1.99 -1.44
C LYS A 234 0.02 0.94 -1.85
N SER A 235 -1.13 1.37 -2.37
CA SER A 235 -2.19 0.43 -2.79
C SER A 235 -1.73 -0.50 -3.91
N PHE A 236 -0.91 0.01 -4.85
CA PHE A 236 -0.35 -0.79 -5.91
C PHE A 236 0.64 -1.82 -5.35
N PHE A 237 1.54 -1.39 -4.47
CA PHE A 237 2.50 -2.29 -3.83
C PHE A 237 1.75 -3.41 -3.10
N ASP A 238 0.82 -3.07 -2.20
CA ASP A 238 0.08 -4.03 -1.36
C ASP A 238 -0.65 -5.10 -2.20
N ASN A 239 -1.27 -4.70 -3.32
CA ASN A 239 -2.01 -5.61 -4.19
C ASN A 239 -1.10 -6.48 -5.07
N GLU A 240 -0.04 -5.90 -5.64
CA GLU A 240 0.80 -6.60 -6.61
C GLU A 240 1.95 -7.39 -5.96
N PHE A 241 2.30 -7.09 -4.70
CA PHE A 241 3.43 -7.70 -3.99
C PHE A 241 3.39 -9.22 -4.05
N GLY A 242 2.30 -9.86 -3.59
CA GLY A 242 2.24 -11.31 -3.54
C GLY A 242 2.18 -11.99 -4.92
N HIS A 243 1.80 -11.27 -6.00
CA HIS A 243 1.97 -11.81 -7.37
C HIS A 243 3.41 -11.71 -7.84
N ILE A 244 4.07 -10.58 -7.60
CA ILE A 244 5.45 -10.34 -8.03
C ILE A 244 6.45 -11.22 -7.27
N TYR A 245 6.29 -11.35 -5.95
CA TYR A 245 7.23 -12.06 -5.08
C TYR A 245 6.92 -13.55 -4.96
N ASP A 246 5.65 -13.91 -4.80
CA ASP A 246 5.28 -15.29 -4.47
C ASP A 246 4.40 -15.97 -5.54
N LYS A 247 3.77 -15.24 -6.47
CA LYS A 247 2.75 -15.74 -7.43
C LYS A 247 1.47 -16.34 -6.78
N HIS A 248 1.18 -16.05 -5.52
CA HIS A 248 0.05 -16.66 -4.80
C HIS A 248 -1.19 -15.74 -4.66
N THR A 249 -1.12 -14.48 -5.11
CA THR A 249 -2.21 -13.52 -4.91
C THR A 249 -3.28 -13.60 -5.97
N TYR A 250 -4.56 -13.52 -5.54
CA TYR A 250 -5.69 -13.48 -6.47
C TYR A 250 -6.09 -12.06 -6.93
N ARG A 251 -5.83 -11.05 -6.13
CA ARG A 251 -6.11 -9.63 -6.43
C ARG A 251 -4.87 -8.92 -6.96
N SER A 252 -4.55 -9.16 -8.23
CA SER A 252 -3.40 -8.53 -8.90
C SER A 252 -3.79 -8.12 -10.31
N ALA A 253 -3.55 -6.86 -10.64
CA ALA A 253 -3.74 -6.34 -12.00
C ALA A 253 -2.76 -7.03 -12.97
N LEU A 254 -1.53 -7.26 -12.52
CA LEU A 254 -0.50 -7.94 -13.32
C LEU A 254 -0.92 -9.34 -13.70
N ARG A 255 -1.43 -10.11 -12.73
CA ARG A 255 -1.92 -11.47 -12.95
C ARG A 255 -3.08 -11.51 -13.95
N ILE A 256 -4.06 -10.63 -13.77
CA ILE A 256 -5.22 -10.55 -14.68
C ILE A 256 -4.76 -10.16 -16.09
N ALA A 257 -3.84 -9.19 -16.20
CA ALA A 257 -3.29 -8.79 -17.48
C ALA A 257 -2.55 -9.93 -18.20
N GLU A 258 -1.76 -10.71 -17.47
CA GLU A 258 -1.07 -11.90 -18.01
C GLU A 258 -2.08 -12.97 -18.45
N GLN A 259 -3.06 -13.30 -17.60
CA GLN A 259 -4.06 -14.34 -17.86
C GLN A 259 -4.91 -14.06 -19.11
N TYR A 260 -5.30 -12.80 -19.32
CA TYR A 260 -6.18 -12.38 -20.41
C TYR A 260 -5.45 -11.62 -21.54
N ASN A 261 -4.12 -11.67 -21.55
CA ASN A 261 -3.26 -11.03 -22.55
C ASN A 261 -3.60 -9.54 -22.78
N LEU A 262 -3.69 -8.78 -21.68
CA LEU A 262 -3.95 -7.34 -21.68
C LEU A 262 -2.62 -6.58 -21.61
N PRO A 263 -2.49 -5.44 -22.32
CA PRO A 263 -1.32 -4.57 -22.17
C PRO A 263 -1.16 -4.06 -20.72
N ILE A 264 -0.16 -4.59 -20.01
CA ILE A 264 0.06 -4.38 -18.56
C ILE A 264 -0.04 -2.91 -18.15
N LYS A 265 0.73 -2.02 -18.79
CA LYS A 265 0.75 -0.59 -18.44
C LYS A 265 -0.61 0.08 -18.61
N LYS A 266 -1.35 -0.29 -19.65
CA LYS A 266 -2.69 0.25 -19.92
C LYS A 266 -3.68 -0.26 -18.88
N PHE A 267 -3.59 -1.54 -18.53
CA PHE A 267 -4.47 -2.13 -17.53
C PHE A 267 -4.23 -1.58 -16.12
N ILE A 268 -2.96 -1.38 -15.73
CA ILE A 268 -2.61 -0.68 -14.49
C ILE A 268 -3.23 0.72 -14.46
N LYS A 269 -3.03 1.51 -15.52
CA LYS A 269 -3.59 2.87 -15.64
C LYS A 269 -5.12 2.84 -15.48
N TYR A 270 -5.79 1.93 -16.18
CA TYR A 270 -7.23 1.78 -16.11
C TYR A 270 -7.72 1.43 -14.69
N ILE A 271 -7.16 0.38 -14.07
CA ILE A 271 -7.61 -0.12 -12.76
C ILE A 271 -7.30 0.85 -11.61
N TYR A 272 -6.07 1.37 -11.54
CA TYR A 272 -5.61 2.15 -10.40
C TYR A 272 -5.96 3.64 -10.49
N PHE A 273 -6.16 4.16 -11.70
CA PHE A 273 -6.36 5.60 -11.91
C PHE A 273 -7.68 5.91 -12.61
N GLU A 274 -7.93 5.38 -13.81
CA GLU A 274 -9.12 5.79 -14.59
C GLU A 274 -10.43 5.36 -13.93
N CYS A 275 -10.49 4.15 -13.36
CA CYS A 275 -11.63 3.67 -12.57
C CYS A 275 -11.91 4.56 -11.36
N ASP A 276 -10.86 5.02 -10.66
CA ASP A 276 -11.03 5.86 -9.48
C ASP A 276 -11.50 7.27 -9.88
N VAL A 277 -10.74 7.93 -10.75
CA VAL A 277 -10.99 9.32 -11.14
C VAL A 277 -12.27 9.48 -11.96
N SER A 278 -12.55 8.55 -12.88
CA SER A 278 -13.68 8.70 -13.81
C SER A 278 -14.96 8.03 -13.31
N GLN A 279 -14.85 7.07 -12.38
CA GLN A 279 -15.99 6.24 -11.97
C GLN A 279 -16.19 6.18 -10.44
N GLY A 280 -15.31 6.80 -9.65
CA GLY A 280 -15.34 6.72 -8.19
C GLY A 280 -15.06 5.32 -7.64
N LEU A 281 -14.34 4.49 -8.40
CA LEU A 281 -14.11 3.08 -8.08
C LEU A 281 -12.67 2.84 -7.66
N GLN A 282 -12.46 2.59 -6.36
CA GLN A 282 -11.14 2.29 -5.82
C GLN A 282 -10.55 1.01 -6.43
N ALA A 283 -9.22 0.97 -6.52
CA ALA A 283 -8.48 -0.10 -7.19
C ALA A 283 -8.89 -1.52 -6.78
N ASN A 284 -9.11 -1.79 -5.49
CA ASN A 284 -9.50 -3.12 -5.02
C ASN A 284 -10.88 -3.55 -5.54
N THR A 285 -11.85 -2.65 -5.50
CA THR A 285 -13.18 -2.90 -6.06
C THR A 285 -13.13 -2.99 -7.58
N ALA A 286 -12.32 -2.16 -8.23
CA ALA A 286 -12.12 -2.23 -9.68
C ALA A 286 -11.49 -3.56 -10.10
N LEU A 287 -10.49 -4.05 -9.36
CA LEU A 287 -9.87 -5.36 -9.58
C LEU A 287 -10.89 -6.50 -9.47
N ASP A 288 -11.66 -6.54 -8.38
CA ASP A 288 -12.66 -7.58 -8.15
C ASP A 288 -13.73 -7.56 -9.26
N GLN A 289 -14.29 -6.39 -9.55
CA GLN A 289 -15.32 -6.25 -10.59
C GLN A 289 -14.79 -6.56 -11.98
N TYR A 290 -13.56 -6.14 -12.30
CA TYR A 290 -12.97 -6.43 -13.60
C TYR A 290 -12.66 -7.91 -13.76
N ALA A 291 -12.10 -8.56 -12.72
CA ALA A 291 -11.79 -9.98 -12.73
C ALA A 291 -13.05 -10.81 -13.00
N ASP A 292 -14.16 -10.50 -12.33
CA ASP A 292 -15.43 -11.16 -12.58
C ASP A 292 -15.97 -10.83 -13.97
N TYR A 293 -15.94 -9.56 -14.38
CA TYR A 293 -16.42 -9.12 -15.68
C TYR A 293 -15.72 -9.89 -16.81
N ILE A 294 -14.38 -9.86 -16.86
CA ILE A 294 -13.62 -10.48 -17.94
C ILE A 294 -13.73 -12.00 -17.93
N ARG A 295 -13.83 -12.61 -16.75
CA ARG A 295 -14.07 -14.06 -16.61
C ARG A 295 -15.43 -14.43 -17.18
N MET A 296 -16.49 -13.74 -16.76
CA MET A 296 -17.86 -14.01 -17.22
C MET A 296 -18.01 -13.80 -18.72
N THR A 297 -17.46 -12.72 -19.28
CA THR A 297 -17.51 -12.49 -20.74
C THR A 297 -16.75 -13.56 -21.51
N THR A 298 -15.60 -14.02 -20.99
CA THR A 298 -14.81 -15.09 -21.60
C THR A 298 -15.57 -16.43 -21.57
N GLU A 299 -16.13 -16.80 -20.42
CA GLU A 299 -16.87 -18.06 -20.26
C GLU A 299 -18.18 -18.09 -21.04
N MET A 300 -18.85 -16.94 -21.23
CA MET A 300 -20.03 -16.83 -22.11
C MET A 300 -19.66 -16.85 -23.60
N GLY A 301 -18.36 -16.89 -23.95
CA GLY A 301 -17.89 -16.91 -25.33
C GLY A 301 -18.12 -15.59 -26.06
N TYR A 302 -18.09 -14.45 -25.37
CA TYR A 302 -18.23 -13.14 -26.02
C TYR A 302 -17.01 -12.88 -26.91
N GLU A 303 -17.21 -12.89 -28.23
CA GLU A 303 -16.14 -12.62 -29.20
C GLU A 303 -15.64 -11.17 -29.13
N ARG A 304 -16.52 -10.24 -28.75
CA ARG A 304 -16.23 -8.81 -28.63
C ARG A 304 -16.81 -8.27 -27.33
N PHE A 305 -15.94 -7.79 -26.46
CA PHE A 305 -16.32 -7.05 -25.27
C PHE A 305 -15.38 -5.87 -25.03
N GLU A 306 -15.88 -4.85 -24.34
CA GLU A 306 -15.10 -3.65 -24.03
C GLU A 306 -14.03 -4.00 -22.99
N ARG A 307 -12.76 -4.07 -23.40
CA ARG A 307 -11.65 -4.42 -22.49
C ARG A 307 -11.40 -3.39 -21.40
N TYR A 308 -11.88 -2.16 -21.54
CA TYR A 308 -11.69 -1.07 -20.58
C TYR A 308 -13.00 -0.27 -20.45
N PRO A 309 -14.05 -0.85 -19.83
CA PRO A 309 -15.35 -0.21 -19.79
C PRO A 309 -15.34 1.18 -19.16
N LYS A 310 -15.96 2.16 -19.81
CA LYS A 310 -16.13 3.51 -19.21
C LYS A 310 -16.96 3.49 -17.92
N PHE A 311 -17.83 2.47 -17.78
CA PHE A 311 -18.66 2.22 -16.61
C PHE A 311 -18.52 0.74 -16.20
N LEU A 312 -17.42 0.41 -15.53
CA LEU A 312 -17.05 -0.95 -15.14
C LEU A 312 -18.14 -1.65 -14.34
N ARG A 313 -18.72 -0.97 -13.34
CA ARG A 313 -19.79 -1.54 -12.52
C ARG A 313 -20.99 -1.93 -13.38
N THR A 314 -21.42 -1.05 -14.29
CA THR A 314 -22.54 -1.34 -15.19
C THR A 314 -22.22 -2.50 -16.12
N ALA A 315 -21.02 -2.53 -16.72
CA ALA A 315 -20.59 -3.62 -17.58
C ALA A 315 -20.53 -4.96 -16.82
N HIS A 316 -19.97 -4.94 -15.61
CA HIS A 316 -19.95 -6.07 -14.68
C HIS A 316 -21.36 -6.57 -14.35
N ASP A 317 -22.28 -5.69 -13.95
CA ASP A 317 -23.62 -6.08 -13.52
C ASP A 317 -24.46 -6.65 -14.67
N ILE A 318 -24.30 -6.10 -15.88
CA ILE A 318 -24.91 -6.65 -17.10
C ILE A 318 -24.36 -8.04 -17.39
N ALA A 319 -23.03 -8.19 -17.41
CA ALA A 319 -22.39 -9.48 -17.64
C ALA A 319 -22.78 -10.51 -16.57
N SER A 320 -22.83 -10.11 -15.30
CA SER A 320 -23.25 -10.97 -14.18
C SER A 320 -24.68 -11.43 -14.31
N ARG A 321 -25.59 -10.51 -14.65
CA ARG A 321 -27.00 -10.85 -14.89
C ARG A 321 -27.13 -11.87 -16.01
N ASN A 322 -26.43 -11.67 -17.13
CA ASN A 322 -26.48 -12.60 -18.26
C ASN A 322 -25.83 -13.95 -17.91
N TYR A 323 -24.71 -13.95 -17.21
CA TYR A 323 -23.96 -15.15 -16.79
C TYR A 323 -24.75 -16.02 -15.82
N ARG A 324 -25.59 -15.42 -14.97
CA ARG A 324 -26.49 -16.14 -14.05
C ARG A 324 -27.69 -16.79 -14.74
N ILE A 325 -27.94 -16.51 -16.01
CA ILE A 325 -29.02 -17.16 -16.77
C ILE A 325 -28.59 -18.61 -17.02
N LYS A 326 -28.96 -19.48 -16.10
CA LYS A 326 -28.93 -20.94 -16.27
C LYS A 326 -30.36 -21.43 -16.19
N LEU A 327 -30.91 -21.81 -17.34
CA LEU A 327 -32.23 -22.42 -17.37
C LEU A 327 -32.12 -23.84 -16.80
N ASN A 328 -32.95 -24.17 -15.80
CA ASN A 328 -33.15 -25.56 -15.40
C ASN A 328 -33.93 -26.35 -16.48
N GLU A 329 -34.15 -27.66 -16.29
CA GLU A 329 -34.80 -28.51 -17.31
C GLU A 329 -36.22 -28.07 -17.68
N ILE A 330 -37.03 -27.70 -16.69
CA ILE A 330 -38.37 -27.14 -16.92
C ILE A 330 -38.20 -25.83 -17.69
N GLU A 331 -37.19 -25.06 -17.30
CA GLU A 331 -36.98 -23.76 -17.90
C GLU A 331 -36.62 -23.86 -19.39
N MET A 332 -35.71 -24.77 -19.71
CA MET A 332 -35.31 -25.07 -21.08
C MET A 332 -36.48 -25.60 -21.91
N LYS A 333 -37.37 -26.42 -21.34
CA LYS A 333 -38.57 -26.90 -22.05
C LYS A 333 -39.54 -25.79 -22.43
N GLU A 334 -39.79 -24.78 -21.58
CA GLU A 334 -40.62 -23.65 -22.04
C GLU A 334 -39.86 -22.77 -23.05
N TRP A 335 -38.51 -22.72 -23.02
CA TRP A 335 -37.74 -22.05 -24.08
C TRP A 335 -37.94 -22.76 -25.42
N GLU A 336 -37.76 -24.08 -25.46
CA GLU A 336 -38.00 -24.91 -26.64
C GLU A 336 -39.43 -24.74 -27.15
N SER A 337 -40.41 -24.76 -26.25
CA SER A 337 -41.82 -24.53 -26.59
C SER A 337 -42.04 -23.13 -27.17
N SER A 338 -41.44 -22.09 -26.56
CA SER A 338 -41.51 -20.73 -27.09
C SER A 338 -40.80 -20.60 -28.44
N TYR A 339 -39.68 -21.29 -28.66
CA TYR A 339 -38.98 -21.28 -29.93
C TYR A 339 -39.85 -21.92 -31.03
N GLU A 340 -40.42 -23.10 -30.78
CA GLU A 340 -41.34 -23.75 -31.72
C GLU A 340 -42.57 -22.87 -32.00
N ASN A 341 -43.12 -22.22 -30.97
CA ASN A 341 -44.21 -21.26 -31.16
C ASN A 341 -43.77 -20.06 -31.98
N ASN A 342 -42.54 -19.56 -31.85
CA ASN A 342 -42.07 -18.38 -32.57
C ASN A 342 -41.57 -18.68 -33.99
N LYS A 343 -41.35 -19.94 -34.36
CA LYS A 343 -40.91 -20.34 -35.72
C LYS A 343 -41.86 -19.90 -36.82
N HIS A 344 -43.16 -19.75 -36.53
CA HIS A 344 -44.10 -19.29 -37.55
C HIS A 344 -43.77 -17.88 -38.07
N PHE A 345 -43.01 -17.07 -37.31
CA PHE A 345 -42.51 -15.76 -37.75
C PHE A 345 -41.30 -15.83 -38.68
N GLU A 346 -40.82 -17.01 -39.06
CA GLU A 346 -39.75 -17.11 -40.04
C GLU A 346 -40.16 -16.49 -41.38
N TYR A 347 -39.34 -15.57 -41.87
CA TYR A 347 -39.66 -14.80 -43.07
C TYR A 347 -38.41 -14.50 -43.87
N ALA A 348 -38.50 -14.60 -45.20
CA ALA A 348 -37.43 -14.23 -46.11
C ALA A 348 -37.98 -13.31 -47.19
N TYR A 349 -37.35 -12.14 -47.37
CA TYR A 349 -37.78 -11.15 -48.35
C TYR A 349 -36.61 -10.27 -48.78
N GLN A 350 -36.48 -10.04 -50.09
CA GLN A 350 -35.49 -9.16 -50.72
C GLN A 350 -34.06 -9.27 -50.15
N GLY A 351 -33.57 -10.50 -50.00
CA GLY A 351 -32.20 -10.74 -49.52
C GLY A 351 -32.02 -10.56 -48.01
N TYR A 352 -33.11 -10.52 -47.23
CA TYR A 352 -33.08 -10.58 -45.77
C TYR A 352 -33.82 -11.81 -45.25
N ARG A 353 -33.47 -12.24 -44.04
CA ARG A 353 -34.18 -13.27 -43.27
C ARG A 353 -34.51 -12.78 -41.88
N ILE A 354 -35.69 -13.14 -41.39
CA ILE A 354 -36.16 -12.93 -40.02
C ILE A 354 -36.42 -14.31 -39.41
N PHE A 355 -35.88 -14.57 -38.22
CA PHE A 355 -36.05 -15.85 -37.52
C PHE A 355 -35.83 -15.69 -35.99
N PRO A 356 -36.45 -16.55 -35.14
CA PRO A 356 -36.23 -16.50 -33.69
C PRO A 356 -34.86 -17.09 -33.27
N PRO A 357 -34.31 -16.69 -32.10
CA PRO A 357 -33.14 -17.36 -31.52
C PRO A 357 -33.46 -18.80 -31.18
N LYS A 358 -32.56 -19.73 -31.53
CA LYS A 358 -32.75 -21.15 -31.27
C LYS A 358 -32.49 -21.48 -29.80
N GLU A 359 -31.42 -20.93 -29.25
CA GLU A 359 -31.02 -21.13 -27.86
C GLU A 359 -31.02 -19.81 -27.07
N PRO A 360 -31.16 -19.84 -25.74
CA PRO A 360 -31.03 -18.64 -24.91
C PRO A 360 -29.68 -17.95 -25.09
N SER A 361 -28.63 -18.74 -25.36
CA SER A 361 -27.27 -18.29 -25.62
C SER A 361 -27.19 -17.41 -26.88
N ASP A 362 -28.00 -17.68 -27.91
CA ASP A 362 -28.04 -16.88 -29.15
C ASP A 362 -28.53 -15.45 -28.87
N LEU A 363 -29.56 -15.31 -28.03
CA LEU A 363 -30.09 -14.01 -27.65
C LEU A 363 -29.09 -13.20 -26.82
N ILE A 364 -28.34 -13.87 -25.94
CA ILE A 364 -27.28 -13.26 -25.14
C ILE A 364 -26.13 -12.79 -26.04
N LYS A 365 -25.70 -13.64 -27.00
CA LYS A 365 -24.67 -13.29 -28.01
C LYS A 365 -25.11 -12.12 -28.87
N GLU A 366 -26.36 -12.13 -29.33
CA GLU A 366 -26.94 -11.05 -30.14
C GLU A 366 -26.85 -9.70 -29.42
N GLY A 367 -27.31 -9.66 -28.16
CA GLY A 367 -27.25 -8.45 -27.35
C GLY A 367 -25.83 -7.97 -27.09
N ASN A 368 -24.89 -8.89 -26.92
CA ASN A 368 -23.48 -8.54 -26.77
C ASN A 368 -22.90 -7.90 -28.04
N VAL A 369 -23.09 -8.52 -29.21
CA VAL A 369 -22.51 -8.02 -30.47
C VAL A 369 -23.16 -6.70 -30.91
N LEU A 370 -24.48 -6.58 -30.77
CA LEU A 370 -25.19 -5.35 -31.09
C LEU A 370 -25.04 -4.28 -30.02
N GLY A 371 -24.52 -4.60 -28.83
CA GLY A 371 -24.34 -3.61 -27.76
C GLY A 371 -25.65 -3.08 -27.18
N HIS A 372 -26.66 -3.95 -27.05
CA HIS A 372 -27.94 -3.61 -26.43
C HIS A 372 -28.49 -4.74 -25.54
N CYS A 373 -29.37 -4.40 -24.61
CA CYS A 373 -29.78 -5.27 -23.50
C CYS A 373 -30.74 -6.41 -23.87
N VAL A 374 -30.81 -6.85 -25.12
CA VAL A 374 -31.77 -7.89 -25.56
C VAL A 374 -31.49 -9.25 -24.90
N GLY A 375 -30.24 -9.53 -24.53
CA GLY A 375 -29.90 -10.74 -23.76
C GLY A 375 -30.63 -10.85 -22.41
N SER A 376 -31.10 -9.72 -21.85
CA SER A 376 -31.91 -9.72 -20.63
C SER A 376 -33.35 -10.23 -20.82
N TYR A 377 -33.77 -10.46 -22.07
CA TYR A 377 -35.13 -10.84 -22.44
C TYR A 377 -35.33 -12.36 -22.42
N VAL A 378 -34.32 -13.17 -22.07
CA VAL A 378 -34.43 -14.64 -22.03
C VAL A 378 -35.68 -15.10 -21.28
N ASN A 379 -35.92 -14.56 -20.08
CA ASN A 379 -37.10 -14.92 -19.28
C ASN A 379 -38.42 -14.45 -19.87
N LYS A 380 -38.44 -13.34 -20.63
CA LYS A 380 -39.65 -12.88 -21.32
C LYS A 380 -39.98 -13.78 -22.50
N VAL A 381 -38.96 -14.15 -23.27
CA VAL A 381 -39.08 -15.06 -24.42
C VAL A 381 -39.57 -16.42 -23.96
N ARG A 382 -38.85 -17.03 -23.02
CA ARG A 382 -39.19 -18.34 -22.45
C ARG A 382 -40.64 -18.45 -21.95
N LYS A 383 -41.16 -17.38 -21.34
CA LYS A 383 -42.52 -17.31 -20.80
C LYS A 383 -43.59 -16.93 -21.84
N GLY A 384 -43.21 -16.73 -23.10
CA GLY A 384 -44.10 -16.28 -24.16
C GLY A 384 -44.60 -14.83 -24.02
N ILE A 385 -43.99 -14.03 -23.15
CA ILE A 385 -44.36 -12.62 -22.93
C ILE A 385 -43.91 -11.76 -24.12
N SER A 386 -42.78 -12.11 -24.74
CA SER A 386 -42.22 -11.40 -25.88
C SER A 386 -41.61 -12.38 -26.87
N ALA A 387 -41.81 -12.20 -28.17
CA ALA A 387 -41.05 -12.85 -29.21
C ALA A 387 -39.90 -11.94 -29.63
N ILE A 388 -38.65 -12.41 -29.53
CA ILE A 388 -37.51 -11.71 -30.12
C ILE A 388 -37.13 -12.42 -31.42
N LEU A 389 -36.96 -11.66 -32.49
CA LEU A 389 -36.55 -12.16 -33.81
C LEU A 389 -35.29 -11.44 -34.26
N PHE A 390 -34.43 -12.16 -34.97
CA PHE A 390 -33.23 -11.62 -35.61
C PHE A 390 -33.54 -11.30 -37.05
N LEU A 391 -33.27 -10.07 -37.48
CA LEU A 391 -33.20 -9.69 -38.87
C LEU A 391 -31.73 -9.81 -39.32
N ARG A 392 -31.50 -10.47 -40.46
CA ARG A 392 -30.18 -10.74 -41.05
C ARG A 392 -30.17 -10.50 -42.54
N GLU A 393 -29.00 -10.25 -43.10
CA GLU A 393 -28.80 -10.41 -44.54
C GLU A 393 -28.80 -11.90 -44.89
N ARG A 394 -29.41 -12.27 -46.02
CA ARG A 394 -29.59 -13.67 -46.40
C ARG A 394 -28.26 -14.37 -46.66
N ASP A 395 -27.29 -13.63 -47.18
CA ASP A 395 -25.99 -14.16 -47.56
C ASP A 395 -24.98 -14.10 -46.40
N ASP A 396 -25.36 -13.52 -45.25
CA ASP A 396 -24.58 -13.47 -44.00
C ASP A 396 -25.51 -13.61 -42.77
N ILE A 397 -26.04 -14.83 -42.58
CA ILE A 397 -27.01 -15.12 -41.52
C ILE A 397 -26.41 -15.10 -40.11
N GLU A 398 -25.10 -15.30 -40.00
CA GLU A 398 -24.39 -15.38 -38.73
C GLU A 398 -24.13 -13.98 -38.16
N ALA A 399 -23.98 -12.95 -39.00
CA ALA A 399 -23.65 -11.60 -38.56
C ALA A 399 -24.83 -10.84 -37.91
N PRO A 400 -24.71 -10.45 -36.63
CA PRO A 400 -25.71 -9.61 -35.96
C PRO A 400 -26.01 -8.29 -36.65
N LEU A 401 -27.30 -8.03 -36.90
CA LEU A 401 -27.75 -6.85 -37.66
C LEU A 401 -28.83 -6.04 -36.92
N VAL A 402 -30.02 -6.63 -36.73
CA VAL A 402 -31.15 -5.98 -36.04
C VAL A 402 -31.93 -7.02 -35.23
N THR A 403 -32.43 -6.63 -34.06
CA THR A 403 -33.43 -7.38 -33.29
C THR A 403 -34.80 -6.75 -33.40
N ILE A 404 -35.84 -7.58 -33.48
CA ILE A 404 -37.25 -7.17 -33.56
C ILE A 404 -37.96 -7.80 -32.36
N GLU A 405 -38.63 -7.00 -31.54
CA GLU A 405 -39.47 -7.48 -30.45
C GLU A 405 -40.94 -7.42 -30.87
N VAL A 406 -41.60 -8.57 -30.84
CA VAL A 406 -43.04 -8.72 -31.00
C VAL A 406 -43.65 -9.01 -29.64
N ILE A 407 -44.67 -8.25 -29.24
CA ILE A 407 -45.45 -8.49 -28.03
C ILE A 407 -46.90 -8.63 -28.49
N GLU A 408 -47.55 -9.75 -28.15
CA GLU A 408 -48.88 -10.07 -28.66
C GLU A 408 -48.90 -9.96 -30.21
N ASN A 409 -49.72 -9.07 -30.78
CA ASN A 409 -49.83 -8.86 -32.23
C ASN A 409 -49.25 -7.51 -32.67
N ARG A 410 -48.18 -7.03 -32.02
CA ARG A 410 -47.50 -5.79 -32.40
C ARG A 410 -46.00 -5.90 -32.37
N ILE A 411 -45.35 -5.22 -33.30
CA ILE A 411 -43.91 -4.93 -33.22
C ILE A 411 -43.73 -3.82 -32.19
N ALA A 412 -43.22 -4.17 -31.02
CA ALA A 412 -42.99 -3.23 -29.92
C ALA A 412 -41.75 -2.36 -30.19
N GLN A 413 -40.70 -2.95 -30.75
CA GLN A 413 -39.50 -2.24 -31.16
C GLN A 413 -38.68 -3.03 -32.19
N ALA A 414 -37.84 -2.32 -32.94
CA ALA A 414 -36.74 -2.89 -33.69
C ALA A 414 -35.47 -2.07 -33.45
N ARG A 415 -34.35 -2.74 -33.16
CA ARG A 415 -33.09 -2.10 -32.75
C ARG A 415 -31.90 -2.75 -33.42
N GLY A 416 -31.06 -1.94 -34.05
CA GLY A 416 -29.73 -2.34 -34.51
C GLY A 416 -28.66 -2.02 -33.48
N LYS A 417 -27.40 -2.03 -33.93
CA LYS A 417 -26.21 -1.77 -33.11
C LYS A 417 -26.38 -0.52 -32.23
N MET A 418 -25.97 -0.58 -30.95
CA MET A 418 -26.07 0.50 -29.95
C MET A 418 -27.47 1.13 -29.84
N ASN A 419 -28.54 0.34 -30.01
CA ASN A 419 -29.94 0.79 -30.04
C ASN A 419 -30.30 1.77 -31.19
N TYR A 420 -29.43 1.93 -32.19
CA TYR A 420 -29.77 2.71 -33.38
C TYR A 420 -31.01 2.12 -34.08
N PRO A 421 -31.89 2.97 -34.64
CA PRO A 421 -33.02 2.48 -35.41
C PRO A 421 -32.55 1.73 -36.66
N PRO A 422 -33.34 0.78 -37.17
CA PRO A 422 -33.06 0.14 -38.46
C PRO A 422 -32.98 1.17 -39.59
N THR A 423 -32.22 0.86 -40.63
CA THR A 423 -32.15 1.69 -41.84
C THR A 423 -33.50 1.74 -42.55
N GLN A 424 -33.68 2.67 -43.48
CA GLN A 424 -34.92 2.76 -44.26
C GLN A 424 -35.27 1.43 -44.95
N LYS A 425 -34.27 0.80 -45.60
CA LYS A 425 -34.44 -0.50 -46.25
C LYS A 425 -34.84 -1.58 -45.24
N GLN A 426 -34.18 -1.66 -44.09
CA GLN A 426 -34.53 -2.62 -43.05
C GLN A 426 -35.95 -2.39 -42.51
N ASN A 427 -36.37 -1.14 -42.32
CA ASN A 427 -37.73 -0.80 -41.93
C ASN A 427 -38.77 -1.19 -42.99
N GLU A 428 -38.45 -1.10 -44.28
CA GLU A 428 -39.32 -1.62 -45.35
C GLU A 428 -39.51 -3.13 -45.26
N ILE A 429 -38.43 -3.89 -44.99
CA ILE A 429 -38.53 -5.34 -44.74
C ILE A 429 -39.39 -5.62 -43.49
N ILE A 430 -39.17 -4.88 -42.40
CA ILE A 430 -39.93 -5.04 -41.15
C ILE A 430 -41.42 -4.73 -41.36
N LYS A 431 -41.75 -3.72 -42.17
CA LYS A 431 -43.14 -3.43 -42.56
C LYS A 431 -43.77 -4.56 -43.35
N LYS A 432 -43.05 -5.11 -44.33
CA LYS A 432 -43.52 -6.26 -45.13
C LYS A 432 -43.70 -7.52 -44.28
N PHE A 433 -42.81 -7.72 -43.32
CA PHE A 433 -42.96 -8.74 -42.29
C PHE A 433 -44.23 -8.52 -41.47
N ALA A 434 -44.46 -7.31 -40.94
CA ALA A 434 -45.66 -6.99 -40.16
C ALA A 434 -46.96 -7.21 -40.96
N GLU A 435 -47.01 -6.75 -42.22
CA GLU A 435 -48.15 -6.97 -43.13
C GLU A 435 -48.42 -8.47 -43.34
N LYS A 436 -47.37 -9.27 -43.53
CA LYS A 436 -47.49 -10.72 -43.76
C LYS A 436 -48.09 -11.47 -42.57
N PHE A 437 -47.78 -11.04 -41.35
CA PHE A 437 -48.20 -11.68 -40.11
C PHE A 437 -49.34 -10.94 -39.38
N GLY A 438 -49.88 -9.88 -39.97
CA GLY A 438 -50.97 -9.10 -39.37
C GLY A 438 -50.57 -8.37 -38.08
N LEU A 439 -49.30 -7.97 -37.95
CA LEU A 439 -48.78 -7.29 -36.77
C LEU A 439 -48.97 -5.77 -36.91
N ALA A 440 -49.42 -5.12 -35.84
CA ALA A 440 -49.38 -3.65 -35.72
C ALA A 440 -47.93 -3.15 -35.56
N ILE A 441 -47.64 -1.92 -36.01
CA ILE A 441 -46.33 -1.27 -35.89
C ILE A 441 -46.47 0.04 -35.13
#